data_AF-A0A336L7A8-F1
#
_entry.id   AF-A0A336L7A8-F1
#
_cell.length_a   1.000
_cell.length_b   1.000
_cell.length_c   1.000
_cell.angle_alpha   90.00
_cell.angle_beta   90.00
_cell.angle_gamma   90.00
#
_symmetry.space_group_name_H-M   'P 1'
#
loop_
_entity.id
_entity.type
_entity.pdbx_description
1 polymer ?
#
loop_
_entity_poly.entity_id
_entity_poly.type
_entity_poly.pdbx_seq_one_letter_code
_entity_poly.pdbx_strand_id
1 'polypeptide(L)' 'MSVPLHTSSIYSLTWGDYGTSLVSAVQLLRVHGDLTDVTLAAGGRSFPAHKIVLCAASPFLLDLLKVKKK' A
#
# COMPACT_ATOMS: atom_id res chain seq x y z
N MET A 1 -3.30 -7.44 -52.70
CA MET A 1 -2.22 -7.27 -51.70
C MET A 1 -2.88 -6.92 -50.38
N SER A 2 -3.01 -7.88 -49.47
CA SER A 2 -3.69 -7.69 -48.18
C SER A 2 -2.75 -6.95 -47.22
N VAL A 3 -3.20 -5.82 -46.69
CA VAL A 3 -2.44 -4.97 -45.75
C VAL A 3 -2.23 -5.76 -44.45
N PRO A 4 -1.01 -5.83 -43.88
CA PRO A 4 -0.80 -6.55 -42.62
C PRO A 4 -1.50 -5.81 -41.48
N LEU A 5 -2.24 -6.57 -40.68
CA LEU A 5 -2.89 -6.11 -39.45
C LEU A 5 -1.80 -5.57 -38.51
N HIS A 6 -1.90 -4.31 -38.09
CA HIS A 6 -1.01 -3.73 -37.09
C HIS A 6 -1.10 -4.56 -35.81
N THR A 7 -0.10 -5.39 -35.53
CA THR A 7 0.01 -6.07 -34.25
C THR A 7 0.39 -5.01 -33.22
N SER A 8 -0.59 -4.58 -32.42
CA SER A 8 -0.34 -3.69 -31.30
C SER A 8 0.67 -4.34 -30.35
N SER A 9 1.92 -3.89 -30.39
CA SER A 9 2.98 -4.41 -29.53
C SER A 9 2.72 -3.95 -28.10
N ILE A 10 2.64 -4.91 -27.16
CA ILE A 10 2.46 -4.62 -25.74
C ILE A 10 3.84 -4.50 -25.10
N TYR A 11 4.17 -3.29 -24.64
CA TYR A 11 5.37 -3.03 -23.87
C TYR A 11 5.03 -3.06 -22.37
N SER A 12 5.86 -3.76 -21.58
CA SER A 12 5.79 -3.77 -20.12
C SER A 12 7.04 -3.13 -19.56
N LEU A 13 6.89 -2.02 -18.85
CA LEU A 13 7.97 -1.35 -18.12
C LEU A 13 7.99 -1.88 -16.69
N THR A 14 9.16 -2.29 -16.22
CA THR A 14 9.37 -2.69 -14.83
C THR A 14 10.31 -1.69 -14.15
N TRP A 15 10.04 -1.41 -12.88
CA TRP A 15 10.95 -0.67 -12.02
C TRP A 15 11.63 -1.68 -11.08
N GLY A 16 12.93 -1.93 -11.33
CA GLY A 16 13.72 -2.95 -10.60
C GLY A 16 13.63 -2.83 -9.08
N ASP A 17 13.78 -1.62 -8.55
CA ASP A 17 13.79 -1.37 -7.09
C ASP A 17 12.45 -0.87 -6.53
N TYR A 18 11.33 -1.10 -7.23
CA TYR A 18 10.02 -0.59 -6.83
C TYR A 18 9.64 -0.98 -5.39
N GLY A 19 9.83 -2.25 -5.02
CA GLY A 19 9.48 -2.73 -3.69
C GLY A 19 10.24 -1.99 -2.57
N THR A 20 11.56 -1.89 -2.69
CA THR A 20 12.42 -1.21 -1.72
C THR A 20 12.12 0.30 -1.65
N SER A 21 11.93 0.93 -2.82
CA SER A 21 11.57 2.35 -2.91
C SER A 21 10.23 2.64 -2.23
N LEU A 22 9.21 1.82 -2.50
CA LEU A 22 7.88 1.94 -1.91
C LEU A 22 7.90 1.78 -0.39
N VAL A 23 8.59 0.75 0.12
CA VAL A 23 8.71 0.51 1.58
C VAL A 23 9.39 1.71 2.26
N SER A 24 10.46 2.22 1.65
CA SER A 24 11.18 3.39 2.19
C SER A 24 10.30 4.65 2.21
N ALA A 25 9.54 4.89 1.13
CA ALA A 25 8.61 6.01 1.04
C ALA A 25 7.50 5.92 2.09
N VAL A 26 6.88 4.75 2.25
CA VAL A 26 5.81 4.52 3.24
C VAL A 26 6.34 4.68 4.67
N GLN A 27 7.58 4.26 4.94
CA GLN A 27 8.22 4.48 6.23
C GLN A 27 8.40 5.97 6.54
N LEU A 28 8.84 6.77 5.57
CA LEU A 28 8.98 8.22 5.74
C LEU A 28 7.62 8.88 6.00
N LEU A 29 6.59 8.52 5.24
CA LEU A 29 5.22 9.00 5.48
C LEU A 29 4.76 8.72 6.91
N ARG A 30 5.09 7.53 7.45
CA ARG A 30 4.72 7.16 8.83
C ARG A 30 5.46 8.02 9.85
N VAL A 31 6.75 8.29 9.62
CA VAL A 31 7.57 9.14 10.51
C VAL A 31 7.06 10.58 10.52
N HIS A 32 6.63 11.10 9.38
CA HIS A 32 6.06 12.44 9.26
C HIS A 32 4.60 12.54 9.70
N GLY A 33 3.90 11.40 9.86
CA GLY A 33 2.47 11.38 10.16
C GLY A 33 1.58 11.66 8.95
N ASP A 34 2.13 11.58 7.75
CA ASP A 34 1.41 11.84 6.51
C ASP A 34 0.53 10.64 6.13
N LEU A 35 -0.69 10.94 5.68
CA LEU A 35 -1.67 9.95 5.20
C LEU A 35 -2.02 8.86 6.22
N THR A 36 -1.74 9.05 7.51
CA THR A 36 -2.14 8.12 8.55
C THR A 36 -3.66 8.19 8.75
N ASP A 37 -4.33 7.06 8.58
CA ASP A 37 -5.79 6.91 8.61
C ASP A 37 -6.28 6.06 9.79
N VAL A 38 -5.35 5.60 10.64
CA VAL A 38 -5.64 4.88 11.88
C VAL A 38 -4.63 5.25 12.97
N THR A 39 -5.07 5.25 14.23
CA THR A 39 -4.20 5.37 15.40
C THR A 39 -4.40 4.17 16.30
N LEU A 40 -3.34 3.42 16.59
CA LEU A 40 -3.37 2.32 17.55
C LEU A 40 -3.07 2.87 18.94
N ALA A 41 -3.89 2.54 19.94
CA ALA A 41 -3.61 2.87 21.34
C ALA A 41 -3.19 1.60 22.10
N ALA A 42 -2.02 1.62 22.73
CA ALA A 42 -1.51 0.50 23.53
C ALA A 42 -0.57 0.98 24.63
N GLY A 43 -0.78 0.49 25.87
CA GLY A 43 0.09 0.80 27.01
C GLY A 43 0.21 2.30 27.30
N GLY A 44 -0.89 3.05 27.21
CA GLY A 44 -0.91 4.51 27.43
C GLY A 44 -0.28 5.34 26.32
N ARG A 45 0.09 4.72 25.19
CA ARG A 45 0.68 5.41 24.03
C ARG A 45 -0.23 5.28 22.81
N SER A 46 -0.11 6.26 21.92
CA SER A 46 -0.83 6.30 20.64
C SER A 46 0.15 6.25 19.48
N PHE A 47 -0.16 5.45 18.46
CA PHE A 47 0.68 5.19 17.30
C PHE A 47 -0.10 5.48 16.02
N PRO A 48 0.04 6.67 15.42
CA PRO A 48 -0.53 6.94 14.10
C PRO A 48 0.15 6.04 13.06
N ALA A 49 -0.65 5.46 12.17
CA ALA A 49 -0.20 4.46 11.22
C ALA A 49 -1.08 4.46 9.95
N HIS A 50 -0.62 3.72 8.95
CA HIS A 50 -1.39 3.44 7.74
C HIS A 50 -2.13 2.11 7.88
N LYS A 51 -3.45 2.16 7.82
CA LYS A 51 -4.34 1.00 7.86
C LYS A 51 -3.99 -0.01 6.80
N ILE A 52 -3.69 0.43 5.58
CA ILE A 52 -3.31 -0.46 4.48
C ILE A 52 -2.07 -1.30 4.80
N VAL A 53 -1.06 -0.70 5.44
CA VAL A 53 0.18 -1.38 5.82
C VAL A 53 -0.10 -2.40 6.92
N LEU A 54 -0.85 -2.01 7.95
CA LEU A 54 -1.24 -2.90 9.05
C LEU A 54 -2.06 -4.10 8.56
N CYS A 55 -3.03 -3.85 7.69
CA CYS A 55 -3.88 -4.85 7.04
C CYS A 55 -3.06 -5.82 6.17
N ALA A 56 -2.10 -5.32 5.39
CA ALA A 56 -1.24 -6.16 4.56
C ALA A 56 -0.29 -7.03 5.40
N ALA A 57 0.17 -6.52 6.55
CA ALA A 57 1.10 -7.22 7.43
C ALA A 57 0.42 -8.23 8.38
N SER A 58 -0.90 -8.14 8.60
CA SER A 58 -1.59 -8.98 9.59
C SER A 58 -3.05 -9.25 9.23
N PRO A 59 -3.45 -10.53 9.02
CA PRO A 59 -4.85 -10.90 8.80
C PRO A 59 -5.79 -10.48 9.95
N PHE A 60 -5.29 -10.52 11.19
CA PHE A 60 -6.05 -10.06 12.35
C PHE A 60 -6.35 -8.57 12.27
N LEU A 61 -5.34 -7.73 11.99
CA LEU A 61 -5.55 -6.29 11.85
C LEU A 61 -6.40 -5.95 10.64
N LEU A 62 -6.29 -6.72 9.56
CA LEU A 62 -7.18 -6.62 8.41
C LEU A 62 -8.64 -6.80 8.82
N ASP A 63 -8.97 -7.87 9.54
CA ASP A 63 -10.35 -8.14 9.95
C ASP A 63 -10.86 -7.22 11.06
N LEU A 64 -9.95 -6.73 11.91
CA LEU A 64 -10.25 -5.74 12.94
C LEU A 64 -10.56 -4.35 12.34
N LEU A 65 -9.80 -3.93 11.33
CA LEU A 65 -9.86 -2.58 10.77
C LEU A 65 -10.80 -2.50 9.55
N LYS A 66 -11.15 -3.62 8.90
CA LYS A 66 -12.20 -3.65 7.86
C LYS A 66 -13.50 -3.06 8.44
N VAL A 67 -14.14 -2.16 7.70
CA VAL A 67 -15.39 -1.53 8.12
C VAL A 67 -16.44 -2.62 8.32
N LYS A 68 -16.83 -2.85 9.58
CA LYS A 68 -18.01 -3.66 9.87
C LYS A 68 -19.23 -2.76 9.68
N LYS A 69 -20.04 -3.06 8.66
CA LYS A 69 -21.39 -2.49 8.59
C LYS A 69 -22.17 -2.99 9.80
N LYS A 70 -22.78 -2.04 10.52
CA LYS A 70 -23.61 -2.27 11.71
C LYS A 70 -24.93 -2.91 11.31
#